data_AF-A0A1Q8QEY6-F1
#
_entry.id   AF-A0A1Q8QEY6-F1
#
_cell.length_a   1.000
_cell.length_b   1.000
_cell.length_c   1.000
_cell.angle_alpha   90.00
_cell.angle_beta   90.00
_cell.angle_gamma   90.00
#
_symmetry.space_group_name_H-M   'P 1'
#
loop_
_entity.id
_entity.type
_entity.pdbx_description
1 polymer ?
#
loop_
_entity_poly.entity_id
_entity_poly.type
_entity_poly.pdbx_seq_one_letter_code
_entity_poly.pdbx_strand_id
1 'polypeptide(L)'
;MNNCADAAYAIMTTPSDALSEALWANATVPGNTITQSNVGQHYYFTTPIAAGGSQTMCLPDAGAASGNFTFSFGCTGIDTGNTGLPMDCKIGSDPGKLYNGMDTVFELSPGCQYYVSPTEHPGCTYNPSNPSTTLNQTDYLDVSAVTGFSIPMSLSISDYQTYECTFPSRTLVGDLASCPYENFSTLSTKYNCPEVGTANGGQGISLLLMNQVPGWTSYAAACISPIQWISAISQHLPGVSSTCSVNTTATPGTGQPPVPGAPTIADWYGCTYMLQPGADAYALTCLEPGCGGPQCVVGPDGTAGQYNPGTTQYNTAAVSRSKGAAYTNYVKTLKAVGNEVYTWMFDDGPGTLSCNKTGASMTLTLCPGQAGQQPYNIAAQTWSYNATTNRCDVDTAGGYATQTACMAANGKYACQTETVAKAQTGTATYVTADLNYCKPLDPATATAPQMAAAVTLAACRSSTCQRTGTLAYEVTAPQDLLLLGN
;
A
#
# COMPACT_ATOMS: atom_id res chain seq x y z
N MET A 1 -8.94 18.11 1.82
CA MET A 1 -9.60 18.64 0.61
C MET A 1 -10.28 17.47 -0.09
N ASN A 2 -11.52 17.66 -0.57
CA ASN A 2 -12.25 16.64 -1.32
C ASN A 2 -12.46 17.10 -2.77
N ASN A 3 -11.67 16.59 -3.71
CA ASN A 3 -11.82 16.87 -5.14
C ASN A 3 -12.70 15.83 -5.86
N CYS A 4 -13.23 14.83 -5.14
CA CYS A 4 -14.14 13.87 -5.73
C CYS A 4 -15.51 14.51 -6.02
N ALA A 5 -16.31 13.85 -6.87
CA ALA A 5 -17.66 14.33 -7.21
C ALA A 5 -18.67 14.23 -6.05
N ASP A 6 -18.42 13.32 -5.10
CA ASP A 6 -19.31 13.02 -3.99
C ASP A 6 -18.79 13.59 -2.67
N ALA A 7 -19.67 13.77 -1.69
CA ALA A 7 -19.27 14.12 -0.33
C ALA A 7 -18.56 12.93 0.35
N ALA A 8 -17.49 13.21 1.10
CA ALA A 8 -16.67 12.21 1.78
C ALA A 8 -17.12 12.03 3.23
N TYR A 9 -17.42 10.81 3.64
CA TYR A 9 -17.40 10.46 5.05
C TYR A 9 -15.96 10.15 5.46
N ALA A 10 -15.47 10.80 6.51
CA ALA A 10 -14.18 10.50 7.11
C ALA A 10 -14.37 9.57 8.30
N ILE A 11 -13.65 8.47 8.31
CA ILE A 11 -13.65 7.47 9.38
C ILE A 11 -12.23 7.43 9.94
N MET A 12 -12.10 7.51 11.25
CA MET A 12 -10.86 7.42 11.99
C MET A 12 -10.89 6.16 12.84
N THR A 13 -9.90 5.30 12.71
CA THR A 13 -9.68 4.14 13.56
C THR A 13 -8.50 4.43 14.48
N THR A 14 -8.70 4.25 15.77
CA THR A 14 -7.68 4.50 16.79
C THR A 14 -7.10 3.17 17.28
N PRO A 15 -5.90 3.14 17.87
CA PRO A 15 -5.42 1.93 18.53
C PRO A 15 -6.27 1.60 19.76
N SER A 16 -6.19 0.36 20.23
CA SER A 16 -6.94 -0.14 21.40
C SER A 16 -6.35 0.30 22.73
N ASP A 17 -5.96 1.57 22.81
CA ASP A 17 -5.42 2.22 23.98
C ASP A 17 -6.35 3.35 24.41
N ALA A 18 -6.86 3.27 25.64
CA ALA A 18 -7.81 4.24 26.19
C ALA A 18 -7.30 5.70 26.14
N LEU A 19 -5.99 5.94 26.27
CA LEU A 19 -5.45 7.31 26.23
C LEU A 19 -5.44 7.86 24.79
N SER A 20 -4.91 7.09 23.84
CA SER A 20 -4.93 7.43 22.42
C SER A 20 -6.36 7.56 21.89
N GLU A 21 -7.26 6.65 22.26
CA GLU A 21 -8.69 6.73 21.97
C GLU A 21 -9.27 8.06 22.45
N ALA A 22 -9.04 8.44 23.71
CA ALA A 22 -9.56 9.68 24.27
C ALA A 22 -9.00 10.92 23.59
N LEU A 23 -7.71 10.92 23.21
CA LEU A 23 -7.07 12.05 22.54
C LEU A 23 -7.62 12.26 21.13
N TRP A 24 -7.77 11.17 20.37
CA TRP A 24 -8.38 11.21 19.05
C TRP A 24 -9.87 11.58 19.10
N ALA A 25 -10.64 11.01 20.03
CA ALA A 25 -12.07 11.30 20.21
C ALA A 25 -12.35 12.77 20.53
N ASN A 26 -11.42 13.45 21.23
CA ASN A 26 -11.52 14.85 21.62
C ASN A 26 -10.76 15.81 20.70
N ALA A 27 -10.21 15.33 19.59
CA ALA A 27 -9.57 16.19 18.60
C ALA A 27 -10.58 17.22 18.05
N THR A 28 -10.12 18.45 17.86
CA THR A 28 -11.01 19.55 17.45
C THR A 28 -11.21 19.56 15.94
N VAL A 29 -12.45 19.53 15.49
CA VAL A 29 -12.81 19.58 14.07
C VAL A 29 -13.78 20.75 13.86
N PRO A 30 -13.30 21.98 13.57
CA PRO A 30 -14.16 23.15 13.51
C PRO A 30 -15.32 22.99 12.51
N GLY A 31 -16.54 23.28 12.96
CA GLY A 31 -17.75 23.13 12.15
C GLY A 31 -18.26 21.69 11.99
N ASN A 32 -17.68 20.74 12.71
CA ASN A 32 -18.05 19.33 12.68
C ASN A 32 -17.96 18.72 14.08
N THR A 33 -18.35 17.46 14.23
CA THR A 33 -18.14 16.69 15.47
C THR A 33 -17.60 15.31 15.15
N ILE A 34 -16.69 14.82 16.00
CA ILE A 34 -16.26 13.42 15.99
C ILE A 34 -17.24 12.62 16.83
N THR A 35 -17.73 11.49 16.31
CA THR A 35 -18.65 10.61 17.02
C THR A 35 -18.13 9.19 16.97
N GLN A 36 -18.17 8.51 18.12
CA GLN A 36 -17.78 7.11 18.23
C GLN A 36 -18.82 6.24 17.51
N SER A 37 -18.34 5.24 16.78
CA SER A 37 -19.18 4.18 16.25
C SER A 37 -19.72 3.28 17.37
N ASN A 38 -20.69 2.45 17.02
CA ASN A 38 -21.20 1.41 17.93
C ASN A 38 -20.35 0.12 17.89
N VAL A 39 -19.36 0.05 17.01
CA VAL A 39 -18.51 -1.13 16.77
C VAL A 39 -17.04 -0.75 16.71
N GLY A 40 -16.18 -1.53 17.37
CA GLY A 40 -14.74 -1.33 17.34
C GLY A 40 -14.28 0.03 17.89
N GLN A 41 -13.11 0.47 17.45
CA GLN A 41 -12.49 1.75 17.82
C GLN A 41 -12.56 2.73 16.67
N HIS A 42 -13.75 2.83 16.07
CA HIS A 42 -13.99 3.72 14.95
C HIS A 42 -14.68 4.99 15.45
N TYR A 43 -14.31 6.08 14.81
CA TYR A 43 -14.91 7.39 14.96
C TYR A 43 -15.19 7.95 13.59
N TYR A 44 -16.20 8.79 13.45
CA TYR A 44 -16.51 9.40 12.17
C TYR A 44 -16.89 10.87 12.34
N PHE A 45 -16.71 11.63 11.27
CA PHE A 45 -17.18 13.00 11.22
C PHE A 45 -18.68 12.99 10.93
N THR A 46 -19.48 13.66 11.77
CA THR A 46 -20.94 13.63 11.64
C THR A 46 -21.44 14.31 10.37
N THR A 47 -20.73 15.34 9.91
CA THR A 47 -21.01 16.01 8.64
C THR A 47 -19.98 15.57 7.60
N PRO A 48 -20.41 15.02 6.45
CA PRO A 48 -19.47 14.64 5.40
C PRO A 48 -18.83 15.87 4.76
N ILE A 49 -17.59 15.72 4.29
CA ILE A 49 -16.84 16.76 3.60
C ILE A 49 -17.42 16.92 2.20
N ALA A 50 -18.11 18.02 1.93
CA ALA A 50 -18.74 18.28 0.63
C ALA A 50 -17.75 18.15 -0.55
N ALA A 51 -18.26 17.82 -1.74
CA ALA A 51 -17.49 17.85 -2.98
C ALA A 51 -16.91 19.26 -3.24
N GLY A 52 -15.63 19.34 -3.58
CA GLY A 52 -14.87 20.60 -3.66
C GLY A 52 -14.56 21.25 -2.30
N GLY A 53 -15.00 20.65 -1.20
CA GLY A 53 -14.87 21.19 0.15
C GLY A 53 -13.59 20.77 0.88
N SER A 54 -13.42 21.29 2.07
CA SER A 54 -12.32 20.93 2.98
C SER A 54 -12.81 20.92 4.42
N GLN A 55 -12.26 20.01 5.22
CA GLN A 55 -12.40 19.99 6.67
C GLN A 55 -11.02 20.13 7.29
N THR A 56 -10.92 20.94 8.34
CA THR A 56 -9.72 21.04 9.17
C THR A 56 -9.93 20.22 10.44
N MET A 57 -8.89 19.53 10.88
CA MET A 57 -8.80 18.83 12.16
C MET A 57 -7.53 19.30 12.86
N CYS A 58 -7.65 19.71 14.12
CA CYS A 58 -6.52 20.04 14.96
C CYS A 58 -6.04 18.77 15.66
N LEU A 59 -4.74 18.48 15.53
CA LEU A 59 -4.11 17.34 16.18
C LEU A 59 -3.93 17.61 17.69
N PRO A 60 -3.95 16.59 18.56
CA PRO A 60 -3.77 16.78 20.00
C PRO A 60 -2.33 17.22 20.35
N ASP A 61 -2.16 18.32 21.09
CA ASP A 61 -0.84 18.84 21.51
C ASP A 61 -0.04 17.85 22.38
N ALA A 62 -0.73 16.96 23.09
CA ALA A 62 -0.11 15.88 23.89
C ALA A 62 0.52 14.77 23.03
N GLY A 63 0.34 14.82 21.70
CA GLY A 63 0.57 13.72 20.78
C GLY A 63 -0.55 12.68 20.85
N ALA A 64 -0.62 11.81 19.86
CA ALA A 64 -1.55 10.69 19.80
C ALA A 64 -0.94 9.61 18.92
N ALA A 65 -1.00 8.34 19.34
CA ALA A 65 -0.44 7.27 18.53
C ALA A 65 -1.47 6.73 17.52
N SER A 66 -0.98 6.36 16.33
CA SER A 66 -1.57 5.42 15.37
C SER A 66 -3.03 5.68 14.96
N GLY A 67 -3.36 6.90 14.56
CA GLY A 67 -4.66 7.21 13.97
C GLY A 67 -4.71 6.83 12.48
N ASN A 68 -5.67 6.00 12.10
CA ASN A 68 -5.85 5.54 10.71
C ASN A 68 -7.13 6.15 10.12
N PHE A 69 -6.97 6.96 9.09
CA PHE A 69 -8.06 7.64 8.40
C PHE A 69 -8.41 6.92 7.10
N THR A 70 -9.67 6.52 6.98
CA THR A 70 -10.27 6.03 5.74
C THR A 70 -11.43 6.94 5.34
N PHE A 71 -11.86 6.81 4.09
CA PHE A 71 -12.92 7.64 3.54
C PHE A 71 -13.91 6.78 2.77
N SER A 72 -15.17 7.21 2.76
CA SER A 72 -16.24 6.56 1.99
C SER A 72 -17.05 7.56 1.21
N PHE A 73 -17.48 7.19 -0.01
CA PHE A 73 -18.21 8.05 -0.93
C PHE A 73 -19.52 7.42 -1.42
N GLY A 74 -20.45 8.31 -1.78
CA GLY A 74 -21.71 7.93 -2.37
C GLY A 74 -22.57 7.07 -1.44
N CYS A 75 -22.41 7.23 -0.13
CA CYS A 75 -23.17 6.49 0.89
C CYS A 75 -24.62 6.94 0.97
N THR A 76 -25.52 6.04 1.36
CA THR A 76 -26.95 6.35 1.55
C THR A 76 -27.21 7.05 2.88
N GLY A 77 -26.31 6.92 3.85
CA GLY A 77 -26.36 7.58 5.16
C GLY A 77 -25.40 6.97 6.17
N ILE A 78 -25.66 7.22 7.46
CA ILE A 78 -25.02 6.56 8.59
C ILE A 78 -25.97 5.48 9.11
N ASP A 79 -25.46 4.27 9.37
CA ASP A 79 -26.19 3.17 10.00
C ASP A 79 -26.33 3.41 11.52
N THR A 80 -27.20 4.34 11.90
CA THR A 80 -27.42 4.70 13.30
C THR A 80 -28.02 3.56 14.15
N GLY A 81 -28.57 2.53 13.51
CA GLY A 81 -29.24 1.43 14.19
C GLY A 81 -28.34 0.26 14.58
N ASN A 82 -27.16 0.13 13.98
CA ASN A 82 -26.27 -1.00 14.20
C ASN A 82 -24.81 -0.56 14.36
N THR A 83 -24.10 -0.19 13.28
CA THR A 83 -22.65 0.09 13.34
C THR A 83 -22.31 1.53 13.75
N GLY A 84 -23.21 2.48 13.51
CA GLY A 84 -22.92 3.91 13.65
C GLY A 84 -21.93 4.42 12.60
N LEU A 85 -21.78 3.74 11.46
CA LEU A 85 -20.80 4.07 10.42
C LEU A 85 -21.50 4.30 9.07
N PRO A 86 -20.83 4.93 8.08
CA PRO A 86 -21.39 5.11 6.75
C PRO A 86 -21.82 3.76 6.14
N MET A 87 -23.03 3.72 5.58
CA MET A 87 -23.62 2.50 5.05
C MET A 87 -23.98 2.62 3.58
N ASP A 88 -24.01 1.46 2.91
CA ASP A 88 -24.26 1.33 1.47
C ASP A 88 -23.46 2.41 0.71
N CYS A 89 -22.13 2.38 0.81
CA CYS A 89 -21.24 3.31 0.14
C CYS A 89 -20.78 2.75 -1.20
N LYS A 90 -20.70 3.57 -2.25
CA LYS A 90 -20.27 3.09 -3.57
C LYS A 90 -18.82 2.61 -3.52
N ILE A 91 -18.02 3.27 -2.70
CA ILE A 91 -16.60 3.00 -2.43
C ILE A 91 -16.25 3.42 -1.00
N GLY A 92 -15.21 2.80 -0.46
CA GLY A 92 -14.73 3.03 0.90
C GLY A 92 -15.33 2.07 1.92
N SER A 93 -14.71 2.01 3.10
CA SER A 93 -15.09 1.08 4.18
C SER A 93 -16.56 1.14 4.52
N ASP A 94 -17.19 -0.02 4.42
CA ASP A 94 -18.33 -0.45 5.23
C ASP A 94 -17.76 -1.31 6.37
N PRO A 95 -17.60 -0.75 7.58
CA PRO A 95 -16.86 -1.41 8.65
C PRO A 95 -17.51 -2.73 9.06
N GLY A 96 -16.72 -3.80 9.11
CA GLY A 96 -17.20 -5.17 9.39
C GLY A 96 -17.54 -6.00 8.16
N LYS A 97 -17.47 -5.45 6.94
CA LYS A 97 -17.58 -6.24 5.70
C LYS A 97 -16.21 -6.53 5.09
N LEU A 98 -15.84 -7.81 5.04
CA LEU A 98 -14.56 -8.31 4.51
C LEU A 98 -14.25 -7.88 3.06
N TYR A 99 -15.28 -7.56 2.28
CA TYR A 99 -15.15 -7.16 0.87
C TYR A 99 -15.15 -5.64 0.64
N ASN A 100 -15.47 -4.84 1.66
CA ASN A 100 -15.54 -3.38 1.53
C ASN A 100 -14.50 -2.65 2.41
N GLY A 101 -13.83 -3.34 3.34
CA GLY A 101 -12.85 -2.74 4.27
C GLY A 101 -11.42 -2.58 3.74
N MET A 102 -11.20 -2.70 2.43
CA MET A 102 -9.87 -2.59 1.82
C MET A 102 -9.70 -1.19 1.25
N ASP A 103 -9.04 -0.33 2.02
CA ASP A 103 -8.94 1.08 1.71
C ASP A 103 -7.52 1.56 1.52
N THR A 104 -7.40 2.62 0.74
CA THR A 104 -6.28 3.54 0.93
C THR A 104 -6.44 4.19 2.30
N VAL A 105 -5.40 4.12 3.11
CA VAL A 105 -5.39 4.64 4.49
C VAL A 105 -4.44 5.84 4.55
N PHE A 106 -4.82 6.88 5.29
CA PHE A 106 -3.86 7.87 5.78
C PHE A 106 -3.57 7.54 7.25
N GLU A 107 -2.35 7.17 7.58
CA GLU A 107 -1.95 6.83 8.96
C GLU A 107 -1.18 8.01 9.53
N LEU A 108 -1.43 8.34 10.80
CA LEU A 108 -0.84 9.50 11.45
C LEU A 108 -0.66 9.25 12.94
N SER A 109 0.53 9.56 13.44
CA SER A 109 0.85 9.63 14.86
C SER A 109 1.47 11.01 15.13
N PRO A 110 0.67 12.02 15.56
CA PRO A 110 1.25 13.28 15.98
C PRO A 110 2.17 13.09 17.19
N GLY A 111 3.34 13.71 17.11
CA GLY A 111 4.26 13.87 18.21
C GLY A 111 3.71 14.78 19.30
N CYS A 112 4.39 14.81 20.44
CA CYS A 112 4.04 15.65 21.57
C CYS A 112 4.67 17.04 21.47
N GLN A 113 3.84 18.09 21.47
CA GLN A 113 4.27 19.48 21.45
C GLN A 113 5.00 19.89 22.74
N TYR A 114 4.63 19.27 23.87
CA TYR A 114 5.23 19.53 25.18
C TYR A 114 6.57 18.81 25.41
N TYR A 115 7.05 18.03 24.44
CA TYR A 115 8.31 17.30 24.58
C TYR A 115 9.49 18.28 24.50
N VAL A 116 10.20 18.50 25.61
CA VAL A 116 11.37 19.40 25.66
C VAL A 116 12.69 18.65 25.86
N SER A 117 12.68 17.53 26.57
CA SER A 117 13.85 16.62 26.73
C SER A 117 13.40 15.27 27.32
N PRO A 118 14.16 14.16 27.15
CA PRO A 118 13.86 12.82 27.71
C PRO A 118 13.58 12.72 29.23
N THR A 119 13.77 13.79 29.97
CA THR A 119 13.62 13.87 31.43
C THR A 119 12.48 14.79 31.89
N GLU A 120 11.90 15.58 30.98
CA GLU A 120 10.82 16.53 31.28
C GLU A 120 9.69 16.34 30.27
N HIS A 121 8.65 15.60 30.69
CA HIS A 121 7.50 15.23 29.85
C HIS A 121 6.10 15.47 30.44
N PRO A 122 5.87 16.44 31.35
CA PRO A 122 4.53 16.65 31.87
C PRO A 122 3.60 17.06 30.71
N GLY A 123 2.67 16.18 30.33
CA GLY A 123 1.68 16.43 29.27
C GLY A 123 1.85 15.64 27.97
N CYS A 124 2.90 14.83 27.81
CA CYS A 124 3.01 13.92 26.65
C CYS A 124 2.32 12.58 26.89
N THR A 125 1.65 12.06 25.87
CA THR A 125 1.15 10.67 25.88
C THR A 125 2.29 9.65 25.75
N TYR A 126 2.01 8.38 26.02
CA TYR A 126 2.99 7.30 25.92
C TYR A 126 3.04 6.69 24.51
N ASN A 127 4.16 6.04 24.19
CA ASN A 127 4.28 5.22 22.98
C ASN A 127 3.62 3.86 23.22
N PRO A 128 2.54 3.47 22.51
CA PRO A 128 1.88 2.18 22.75
C PRO A 128 2.76 0.97 22.44
N SER A 129 3.72 1.10 21.53
CA SER A 129 4.71 0.04 21.23
C SER A 129 5.79 -0.08 22.31
N ASN A 130 5.96 0.96 23.14
CA ASN A 130 6.83 0.94 24.32
C ASN A 130 6.25 1.82 25.43
N PRO A 131 5.27 1.31 26.22
CA PRO A 131 4.54 2.11 27.20
C PRO A 131 5.39 2.70 28.33
N SER A 132 6.65 2.26 28.46
CA SER A 132 7.62 2.86 29.39
C SER A 132 8.20 4.19 28.92
N THR A 133 7.88 4.62 27.70
CA THR A 133 8.40 5.84 27.06
C THR A 133 7.27 6.75 26.60
N THR A 134 7.47 8.06 26.67
CA THR A 134 6.57 9.07 26.09
C THR A 134 6.79 9.22 24.60
N LEU A 135 5.78 9.70 23.87
CA LEU A 135 5.96 10.18 22.51
C LEU A 135 6.93 11.38 22.51
N ASN A 136 7.79 11.42 21.50
CA ASN A 136 8.70 12.54 21.25
C ASN A 136 8.03 13.61 20.35
N GLN A 137 8.77 14.61 19.91
CA GLN A 137 8.26 15.64 18.98
C GLN A 137 8.01 15.13 17.56
N THR A 138 8.34 13.88 17.22
CA THR A 138 8.28 13.43 15.84
C THR A 138 6.85 13.09 15.45
N ASP A 139 6.34 13.74 14.41
CA ASP A 139 5.13 13.29 13.73
C ASP A 139 5.53 12.17 12.77
N TYR A 140 4.89 11.00 12.91
CA TYR A 140 4.96 9.92 11.91
C TYR A 140 3.68 9.91 11.12
N LEU A 141 3.78 9.82 9.81
CA LEU A 141 2.62 9.92 8.95
C LEU A 141 2.84 9.21 7.64
N ASP A 142 1.76 8.74 7.06
CA ASP A 142 1.82 8.08 5.78
C ASP A 142 0.49 7.99 5.05
N VAL A 143 0.60 7.68 3.77
CA VAL A 143 -0.51 7.13 3.00
C VAL A 143 -0.12 5.69 2.67
N SER A 144 -1.08 4.79 2.78
CA SER A 144 -0.86 3.36 2.72
C SER A 144 -1.87 2.71 1.78
N ALA A 145 -1.35 1.82 0.95
CA ALA A 145 -2.07 0.90 0.09
C ALA A 145 -1.66 -0.56 0.42
N VAL A 146 -1.26 -0.82 1.67
CA VAL A 146 -0.77 -2.12 2.13
C VAL A 146 -1.88 -3.18 2.11
N THR A 147 -3.11 -2.81 2.48
CA THR A 147 -4.28 -3.70 2.49
C THR A 147 -5.03 -3.69 1.15
N GLY A 148 -4.89 -2.59 0.40
CA GLY A 148 -5.51 -2.38 -0.89
C GLY A 148 -5.47 -0.90 -1.24
N PHE A 149 -6.02 -0.52 -2.38
CA PHE A 149 -6.35 0.87 -2.66
C PHE A 149 -7.79 1.00 -3.11
N SER A 150 -8.44 2.09 -2.71
CA SER A 150 -9.81 2.42 -3.07
C SER A 150 -9.86 3.84 -3.62
N ILE A 151 -9.82 4.82 -2.73
CA ILE A 151 -9.86 6.25 -3.04
C ILE A 151 -8.44 6.76 -3.24
N PRO A 152 -8.11 7.38 -4.39
CA PRO A 152 -6.81 8.01 -4.58
C PRO A 152 -6.63 9.20 -3.63
N MET A 153 -5.44 9.31 -3.04
CA MET A 153 -5.11 10.33 -2.04
C MET A 153 -3.75 10.95 -2.32
N SER A 154 -3.61 12.25 -2.06
CA SER A 154 -2.30 12.90 -1.96
C SER A 154 -2.14 13.60 -0.62
N LEU A 155 -0.96 13.51 -0.05
CA LEU A 155 -0.53 14.23 1.13
C LEU A 155 0.46 15.33 0.72
N SER A 156 0.30 16.53 1.26
CA SER A 156 1.23 17.64 1.07
C SER A 156 1.46 18.37 2.39
N ILE A 157 2.68 18.87 2.58
CA ILE A 157 3.11 19.58 3.79
C ILE A 157 3.70 20.93 3.35
N SER A 158 2.99 22.02 3.62
CA SER A 158 3.36 23.35 3.12
C SER A 158 4.60 23.92 3.79
N ASP A 159 4.86 23.53 5.03
CA ASP A 159 5.91 24.03 5.92
C ASP A 159 6.97 22.96 6.21
N TYR A 160 7.16 22.03 5.26
CA TYR A 160 7.97 20.83 5.44
C TYR A 160 9.41 21.11 5.89
N GLN A 161 10.07 22.20 5.43
CA GLN A 161 11.42 22.53 5.90
C GLN A 161 11.44 23.01 7.36
N THR A 162 10.42 23.77 7.79
CA THR A 162 10.33 24.32 9.15
C THR A 162 10.26 23.21 10.20
N TYR A 163 9.51 22.15 9.86
CA TYR A 163 9.27 21.00 10.73
C TYR A 163 10.17 19.81 10.43
N GLU A 164 11.19 20.02 9.58
CA GLU A 164 12.21 19.02 9.23
C GLU A 164 11.58 17.72 8.71
N CYS A 165 10.57 17.87 7.86
CA CYS A 165 9.91 16.73 7.25
C CYS A 165 10.79 16.11 6.16
N THR A 166 10.80 14.78 6.10
CA THR A 166 11.58 14.02 5.11
C THR A 166 11.02 14.15 3.68
N PHE A 167 9.86 14.79 3.52
CA PHE A 167 9.20 15.00 2.24
C PHE A 167 8.26 16.22 2.22
N PRO A 168 8.08 16.85 1.05
CA PRO A 168 7.08 17.90 0.86
C PRO A 168 5.70 17.35 0.48
N SER A 169 5.64 16.20 -0.20
CA SER A 169 4.39 15.59 -0.66
C SER A 169 4.54 14.10 -1.02
N ARG A 170 3.41 13.39 -1.07
CA ARG A 170 3.24 12.01 -1.55
C ARG A 170 1.92 11.87 -2.26
N THR A 171 1.88 11.11 -3.36
CA THR A 171 0.63 10.90 -4.10
C THR A 171 0.40 9.42 -4.45
N LEU A 172 -0.82 8.96 -4.19
CA LEU A 172 -1.42 7.75 -4.76
C LEU A 172 -2.53 8.16 -5.73
N VAL A 173 -2.29 7.97 -7.02
CA VAL A 173 -3.32 8.10 -8.08
C VAL A 173 -3.74 6.71 -8.53
N GLY A 174 -4.09 5.81 -7.61
CA GLY A 174 -4.44 4.43 -7.94
C GLY A 174 -5.76 4.34 -8.71
N ASP A 175 -5.70 3.92 -9.98
CA ASP A 175 -6.86 3.68 -10.83
C ASP A 175 -7.45 2.28 -10.60
N LEU A 176 -8.70 2.19 -10.15
CA LEU A 176 -9.37 0.91 -9.96
C LEU A 176 -9.58 0.14 -11.27
N ALA A 177 -9.70 0.85 -12.42
CA ALA A 177 -9.75 0.20 -13.74
C ALA A 177 -8.41 -0.45 -14.11
N SER A 178 -7.32 0.01 -13.49
CA SER A 178 -5.97 -0.53 -13.65
C SER A 178 -5.62 -1.62 -12.62
N CYS A 179 -6.58 -2.05 -11.80
CA CYS A 179 -6.33 -3.08 -10.80
C CYS A 179 -5.82 -4.37 -11.48
N PRO A 180 -4.62 -4.88 -11.11
CA PRO A 180 -4.00 -5.95 -11.87
C PRO A 180 -4.57 -7.32 -11.51
N TYR A 181 -4.21 -8.30 -12.34
CA TYR A 181 -4.41 -9.71 -12.06
C TYR A 181 -3.12 -10.32 -11.52
N GLU A 182 -3.22 -11.22 -10.56
CA GLU A 182 -2.10 -12.05 -10.11
C GLU A 182 -2.08 -13.39 -10.83
N ASN A 183 -0.89 -13.86 -11.22
CA ASN A 183 -0.72 -15.14 -11.92
C ASN A 183 0.60 -15.82 -11.50
N PHE A 184 0.94 -16.98 -12.07
CA PHE A 184 2.15 -17.72 -11.66
C PHE A 184 3.50 -17.02 -11.96
N SER A 185 3.51 -15.89 -12.67
CA SER A 185 4.72 -15.06 -12.81
C SER A 185 5.06 -14.28 -11.53
N THR A 186 4.07 -14.08 -10.65
CA THR A 186 4.17 -13.29 -9.42
C THR A 186 3.67 -14.03 -8.18
N LEU A 187 2.89 -15.10 -8.35
CA LEU A 187 2.47 -16.01 -7.29
C LEU A 187 3.24 -17.33 -7.31
N SER A 188 3.40 -17.93 -6.13
CA SER A 188 4.04 -19.25 -6.00
C SER A 188 3.29 -20.30 -6.83
N THR A 189 4.02 -21.15 -7.56
CA THR A 189 3.42 -22.32 -8.24
C THR A 189 2.96 -23.39 -7.26
N LYS A 190 3.28 -23.24 -5.96
CA LYS A 190 2.84 -24.14 -4.89
C LYS A 190 1.43 -23.83 -4.40
N TYR A 191 0.81 -22.74 -4.86
CA TYR A 191 -0.62 -22.48 -4.68
C TYR A 191 -1.47 -23.45 -5.50
N ASN A 192 -2.50 -24.03 -4.88
CA ASN A 192 -3.49 -24.85 -5.56
C ASN A 192 -4.76 -24.03 -5.87
N CYS A 193 -4.65 -23.17 -6.88
CA CYS A 193 -5.75 -22.27 -7.28
C CYS A 193 -5.90 -22.33 -8.82
N PRO A 194 -6.90 -23.07 -9.35
CA PRO A 194 -7.10 -23.28 -10.80
C PRO A 194 -7.20 -21.99 -11.63
N GLU A 195 -7.64 -20.90 -11.01
CA GLU A 195 -7.82 -19.57 -11.59
C GLU A 195 -6.49 -18.87 -11.90
N VAL A 196 -5.40 -19.23 -11.19
CA VAL A 196 -4.04 -18.74 -11.47
C VAL A 196 -3.47 -19.37 -12.75
N GLY A 197 -4.00 -20.54 -13.15
CA GLY A 197 -3.52 -21.33 -14.29
C GLY A 197 -4.34 -21.15 -15.57
N THR A 198 -5.63 -21.52 -15.56
CA THR A 198 -6.42 -21.65 -16.81
C THR A 198 -7.86 -21.13 -16.75
N ALA A 199 -8.46 -20.95 -15.57
CA ALA A 199 -9.90 -20.70 -15.46
C ALA A 199 -10.39 -19.32 -15.99
N ASN A 200 -9.48 -18.34 -16.14
CA ASN A 200 -9.77 -17.01 -16.70
C ASN A 200 -9.04 -16.77 -18.04
N GLY A 201 -8.99 -17.77 -18.92
CA GLY A 201 -8.26 -17.66 -20.19
C GLY A 201 -6.75 -17.41 -20.02
N GLY A 202 -6.20 -17.77 -18.85
CA GLY A 202 -4.79 -17.56 -18.48
C GLY A 202 -4.45 -16.17 -17.94
N GLN A 203 -5.43 -15.28 -17.72
CA GLN A 203 -5.18 -13.91 -17.22
C GLN A 203 -4.76 -13.89 -15.74
N GLY A 204 -5.17 -14.88 -14.95
CA GLY A 204 -4.93 -14.97 -13.52
C GLY A 204 -6.13 -14.57 -12.68
N ILE A 205 -5.89 -14.13 -11.44
CA ILE A 205 -6.92 -13.76 -10.46
C ILE A 205 -7.04 -12.25 -10.39
N SER A 206 -8.26 -11.74 -10.59
CA SER A 206 -8.56 -10.32 -10.44
C SER A 206 -8.41 -9.90 -8.98
N LEU A 207 -7.70 -8.80 -8.75
CA LEU A 207 -7.66 -8.14 -7.44
C LEU A 207 -8.76 -7.06 -7.30
N LEU A 208 -9.54 -6.82 -8.36
CA LEU A 208 -10.61 -5.83 -8.34
C LEU A 208 -11.82 -6.38 -7.58
N LEU A 209 -12.24 -5.66 -6.54
CA LEU A 209 -13.51 -5.88 -5.86
C LEU A 209 -14.57 -4.96 -6.45
N MET A 210 -15.71 -5.56 -6.74
CA MET A 210 -16.91 -4.85 -7.17
C MET A 210 -17.87 -4.74 -5.99
N ASN A 211 -18.52 -3.59 -5.89
CA ASN A 211 -19.58 -3.39 -4.93
C ASN A 211 -20.77 -4.31 -5.22
N GLN A 212 -21.26 -5.00 -4.19
CA GLN A 212 -22.38 -5.94 -4.28
C GLN A 212 -23.69 -5.42 -3.66
N VAL A 213 -23.74 -4.13 -3.29
CA VAL A 213 -24.99 -3.52 -2.80
C VAL A 213 -26.10 -3.70 -3.86
N PRO A 214 -27.27 -4.26 -3.48
CA PRO A 214 -28.37 -4.47 -4.42
C PRO A 214 -28.75 -3.18 -5.18
N GLY A 215 -28.81 -3.27 -6.50
CA GLY A 215 -29.10 -2.13 -7.38
C GLY A 215 -27.86 -1.36 -7.86
N TRP A 216 -26.66 -1.68 -7.36
CA TRP A 216 -25.40 -0.99 -7.68
C TRP A 216 -24.41 -1.83 -8.50
N THR A 217 -24.94 -2.75 -9.30
CA THR A 217 -24.14 -3.52 -10.25
C THR A 217 -23.38 -2.55 -11.16
N SER A 218 -22.03 -2.61 -11.14
CA SER A 218 -21.05 -1.88 -11.98
C SER A 218 -20.08 -0.94 -11.26
N TYR A 219 -20.17 -0.75 -9.93
CA TYR A 219 -19.19 0.10 -9.23
C TYR A 219 -18.01 -0.69 -8.65
N ALA A 220 -16.80 -0.22 -8.94
CA ALA A 220 -15.58 -0.74 -8.34
C ALA A 220 -15.42 -0.20 -6.92
N ALA A 221 -15.13 -1.09 -5.98
CA ALA A 221 -14.98 -0.75 -4.57
C ALA A 221 -13.51 -0.61 -4.16
N ALA A 222 -12.66 -1.56 -4.55
CA ALA A 222 -11.25 -1.54 -4.16
C ALA A 222 -10.42 -2.44 -5.06
N CYS A 223 -9.11 -2.23 -5.06
CA CYS A 223 -8.13 -3.17 -5.55
C CYS A 223 -7.40 -3.77 -4.34
N ILE A 224 -7.60 -5.05 -4.05
CA ILE A 224 -7.06 -5.67 -2.84
C ILE A 224 -5.59 -6.03 -3.00
N SER A 225 -4.83 -5.90 -1.91
CA SER A 225 -3.47 -6.40 -1.92
C SER A 225 -3.43 -7.93 -1.80
N PRO A 226 -2.34 -8.57 -2.25
CA PRO A 226 -2.19 -10.03 -2.18
C PRO A 226 -2.35 -10.63 -0.77
N ILE A 227 -1.92 -9.93 0.29
CA ILE A 227 -2.09 -10.39 1.68
C ILE A 227 -3.58 -10.49 2.06
N GLN A 228 -4.38 -9.49 1.68
CA GLN A 228 -5.81 -9.47 1.99
C GLN A 228 -6.58 -10.45 1.13
N TRP A 229 -6.18 -10.59 -0.13
CA TRP A 229 -6.70 -11.62 -1.04
C TRP A 229 -6.56 -13.03 -0.44
N ILE A 230 -5.37 -13.37 0.10
CA ILE A 230 -5.12 -14.68 0.70
C ILE A 230 -6.05 -14.96 1.89
N SER A 231 -6.28 -13.95 2.74
CA SER A 231 -7.21 -14.05 3.87
C SER A 231 -8.67 -14.18 3.40
N ALA A 232 -9.06 -13.42 2.38
CA ALA A 232 -10.42 -13.39 1.85
C ALA A 232 -10.84 -14.61 1.01
N ILE A 233 -9.91 -15.33 0.35
CA ILE A 233 -10.22 -16.57 -0.39
C ILE A 233 -10.84 -17.63 0.51
N SER A 234 -10.48 -17.66 1.80
CA SER A 234 -11.11 -18.56 2.76
C SER A 234 -12.63 -18.33 2.89
N GLN A 235 -13.17 -17.24 2.33
CA GLN A 235 -14.56 -16.79 2.53
C GLN A 235 -15.39 -16.54 1.25
N HIS A 236 -14.91 -16.94 0.06
CA HIS A 236 -15.58 -16.81 -1.26
C HIS A 236 -15.54 -15.42 -1.91
N LEU A 237 -14.42 -15.09 -2.56
CA LEU A 237 -14.32 -13.94 -3.47
C LEU A 237 -15.10 -14.18 -4.79
N PRO A 238 -15.68 -13.13 -5.41
CA PRO A 238 -16.33 -13.25 -6.71
C PRO A 238 -15.32 -13.67 -7.79
N GLY A 239 -15.62 -14.73 -8.53
CA GLY A 239 -14.73 -15.25 -9.59
C GLY A 239 -13.62 -16.18 -9.11
N VAL A 240 -13.58 -16.49 -7.81
CA VAL A 240 -12.73 -17.56 -7.25
C VAL A 240 -13.62 -18.76 -6.94
N SER A 241 -13.36 -19.92 -7.54
CA SER A 241 -14.14 -21.13 -7.26
C SER A 241 -13.96 -21.56 -5.81
N SER A 242 -14.96 -22.27 -5.27
CA SER A 242 -14.87 -22.95 -3.96
C SER A 242 -13.76 -24.01 -3.88
N THR A 243 -13.04 -24.26 -4.98
CA THR A 243 -11.91 -25.22 -5.05
C THR A 243 -10.54 -24.56 -4.95
N CYS A 244 -10.45 -23.23 -5.05
CA CYS A 244 -9.21 -22.52 -4.74
C CYS A 244 -8.94 -22.70 -3.24
N SER A 245 -7.96 -23.53 -2.93
CA SER A 245 -7.45 -23.68 -1.58
C SER A 245 -6.08 -23.02 -1.55
N VAL A 246 -5.95 -21.97 -0.74
CA VAL A 246 -4.62 -21.51 -0.35
C VAL A 246 -3.99 -22.70 0.34
N ASN A 247 -2.97 -23.30 -0.27
CA ASN A 247 -2.30 -24.43 0.34
C ASN A 247 -1.60 -23.90 1.61
N THR A 248 -2.25 -24.07 2.75
CA THR A 248 -1.77 -23.68 4.08
C THR A 248 -0.70 -24.63 4.60
N THR A 249 -0.30 -25.65 3.84
CA THR A 249 0.82 -26.51 4.23
C THR A 249 2.15 -25.79 4.06
N ALA A 250 3.03 -25.95 5.04
CA ALA A 250 4.35 -25.33 5.07
C ALA A 250 5.14 -25.66 3.81
N THR A 251 5.85 -24.66 3.31
CA THR A 251 6.62 -24.71 2.07
C THR A 251 7.58 -25.92 2.05
N PRO A 252 7.39 -26.96 1.24
CA PRO A 252 8.45 -27.93 1.00
C PRO A 252 9.40 -27.25 0.00
N GLY A 253 10.50 -26.69 0.50
CA GLY A 253 11.55 -26.12 -0.32
C GLY A 253 12.52 -27.16 -0.90
N THR A 254 12.54 -28.40 -0.39
CA THR A 254 13.72 -29.26 -0.58
C THR A 254 13.45 -30.76 -0.64
N GLY A 255 12.21 -31.20 -0.90
CA GLY A 255 11.87 -32.63 -0.87
C GLY A 255 11.96 -33.27 0.53
N GLN A 256 12.06 -32.46 1.58
CA GLN A 256 11.91 -32.89 2.97
C GLN A 256 10.44 -32.71 3.41
N PRO A 257 9.92 -33.58 4.29
CA PRO A 257 8.61 -33.38 4.89
C PRO A 257 8.59 -32.05 5.65
N PRO A 258 7.46 -31.30 5.63
CA PRO A 258 7.33 -30.08 6.42
C PRO A 258 7.53 -30.40 7.90
N VAL A 259 8.42 -29.67 8.55
CA VAL A 259 8.61 -29.71 9.99
C VAL A 259 7.39 -29.04 10.64
N PRO A 260 6.79 -29.60 11.70
CA PRO A 260 5.78 -28.88 12.47
C PRO A 260 6.31 -27.51 12.93
N GLY A 261 5.60 -26.42 12.60
CA GLY A 261 6.04 -25.04 12.90
C GLY A 261 6.94 -24.41 11.84
N ALA A 262 6.58 -24.51 10.57
CA ALA A 262 7.23 -23.79 9.46
C ALA A 262 6.22 -22.84 8.78
N PRO A 263 6.67 -21.72 8.19
CA PRO A 263 5.79 -20.74 7.56
C PRO A 263 5.02 -21.34 6.38
N THR A 264 3.74 -20.99 6.31
CA THR A 264 2.88 -21.26 5.16
C THR A 264 3.21 -20.31 4.01
N ILE A 265 2.70 -20.60 2.81
CA ILE A 265 2.82 -19.68 1.67
C ILE A 265 2.16 -18.33 1.98
N ALA A 266 1.03 -18.35 2.70
CA ALA A 266 0.33 -17.15 3.14
C ALA A 266 1.21 -16.27 4.05
N ASP A 267 1.97 -16.90 4.96
CA ASP A 267 2.84 -16.17 5.88
C ASP A 267 3.93 -15.38 5.18
N TRP A 268 4.41 -15.84 4.02
CA TRP A 268 5.39 -15.11 3.22
C TRP A 268 4.83 -13.88 2.54
N TYR A 269 3.59 -13.93 2.03
CA TYR A 269 2.94 -12.73 1.46
C TYR A 269 2.42 -11.79 2.54
N GLY A 270 2.01 -12.32 3.68
CA GLY A 270 1.53 -11.53 4.81
C GLY A 270 2.62 -11.01 5.72
N CYS A 271 3.82 -11.57 5.62
CA CYS A 271 4.90 -11.33 6.55
C CYS A 271 4.49 -11.54 8.03
N THR A 272 3.82 -12.67 8.34
CA THR A 272 3.12 -12.88 9.62
C THR A 272 3.72 -13.94 10.55
N TYR A 273 4.56 -14.86 10.04
CA TYR A 273 5.06 -15.99 10.84
C TYR A 273 6.35 -15.67 11.59
N MET A 274 6.31 -15.77 12.93
CA MET A 274 7.47 -15.72 13.80
C MET A 274 7.59 -17.02 14.59
N LEU A 275 8.80 -17.58 14.65
CA LEU A 275 9.06 -18.78 15.43
C LEU A 275 8.85 -18.57 16.94
N GLN A 276 9.21 -17.39 17.44
CA GLN A 276 9.02 -16.98 18.83
C GLN A 276 8.72 -15.48 18.92
N PRO A 277 7.89 -15.03 19.87
CA PRO A 277 7.66 -13.61 20.14
C PRO A 277 8.97 -12.84 20.40
N GLY A 278 9.10 -11.66 19.81
CA GLY A 278 10.29 -10.79 19.96
C GLY A 278 11.53 -11.21 19.15
N ALA A 279 11.45 -12.30 18.38
CA ALA A 279 12.57 -12.74 17.54
C ALA A 279 12.90 -11.73 16.43
N ASP A 280 11.91 -10.93 16.02
CA ASP A 280 12.01 -9.88 15.02
C ASP A 280 13.03 -8.79 15.42
N ALA A 281 13.34 -8.62 16.71
CA ALA A 281 14.42 -7.76 17.20
C ALA A 281 15.82 -8.20 16.71
N TYR A 282 15.97 -9.45 16.24
CA TYR A 282 17.24 -10.08 15.89
C TYR A 282 17.24 -10.60 14.44
N ALA A 283 17.20 -9.67 13.47
CA ALA A 283 17.08 -9.98 12.04
C ALA A 283 18.17 -10.91 11.47
N LEU A 284 19.37 -10.97 12.06
CA LEU A 284 20.41 -11.89 11.57
C LEU A 284 20.10 -13.37 11.85
N THR A 285 19.35 -13.66 12.90
CA THR A 285 19.00 -15.02 13.33
C THR A 285 17.54 -15.36 13.09
N CYS A 286 16.67 -14.35 13.07
CA CYS A 286 15.27 -14.49 12.70
C CYS A 286 15.17 -14.35 11.18
N LEU A 287 15.06 -15.49 10.49
CA LEU A 287 15.03 -15.55 9.02
C LEU A 287 13.66 -15.91 8.43
N GLU A 288 12.64 -16.03 9.29
CA GLU A 288 11.26 -16.29 8.92
C GLU A 288 10.58 -15.01 8.42
N PRO A 289 9.47 -15.10 7.65
CA PRO A 289 8.83 -13.91 7.10
C PRO A 289 8.49 -12.90 8.20
N GLY A 290 7.76 -13.27 9.24
CA GLY A 290 7.35 -12.36 10.32
C GLY A 290 8.48 -11.75 11.15
N CYS A 291 9.74 -12.07 10.88
CA CYS A 291 10.89 -11.34 11.41
C CYS A 291 10.99 -9.91 10.87
N GLY A 292 10.21 -9.55 9.83
CA GLY A 292 10.07 -8.19 9.33
C GLY A 292 11.21 -7.72 8.43
N GLY A 293 11.00 -6.59 7.74
CA GLY A 293 12.03 -5.97 6.88
C GLY A 293 12.46 -6.87 5.70
N PRO A 294 13.78 -7.01 5.43
CA PRO A 294 14.30 -7.80 4.32
C PRO A 294 13.85 -9.27 4.29
N GLN A 295 13.50 -9.85 5.43
CA GLN A 295 13.01 -11.23 5.53
C GLN A 295 11.66 -11.39 4.83
N CYS A 296 10.81 -10.36 4.82
CA CYS A 296 9.52 -10.37 4.13
C CYS A 296 9.66 -10.39 2.60
N VAL A 297 10.78 -9.88 2.05
CA VAL A 297 10.93 -9.76 0.59
C VAL A 297 11.34 -11.06 -0.08
N VAL A 298 11.84 -12.04 0.69
CA VAL A 298 12.27 -13.35 0.18
C VAL A 298 11.10 -14.04 -0.50
N GLY A 299 9.89 -14.04 0.05
CA GLY A 299 8.75 -14.69 -0.57
C GLY A 299 8.75 -16.22 -0.48
N PRO A 300 7.64 -16.86 -0.89
CA PRO A 300 7.37 -18.28 -0.65
C PRO A 300 8.19 -19.26 -1.50
N ASP A 301 8.75 -18.80 -2.63
CA ASP A 301 9.60 -19.63 -3.49
C ASP A 301 11.09 -19.45 -3.15
N GLY A 302 11.40 -18.60 -2.15
CA GLY A 302 12.76 -18.23 -1.78
C GLY A 302 13.37 -19.09 -0.68
N THR A 303 14.61 -18.75 -0.32
CA THR A 303 15.34 -19.38 0.77
C THR A 303 15.84 -18.31 1.74
N ALA A 304 15.40 -18.42 2.98
CA ALA A 304 15.82 -17.60 4.12
C ALA A 304 17.35 -17.56 4.30
N GLY A 305 17.89 -16.41 4.71
CA GLY A 305 19.32 -16.26 5.03
C GLY A 305 20.29 -16.31 3.85
N GLN A 306 19.80 -16.22 2.60
CA GLN A 306 20.66 -16.13 1.41
C GLN A 306 21.17 -14.70 1.18
N TYR A 307 22.30 -14.40 1.78
CA TYR A 307 23.01 -13.13 1.63
C TYR A 307 24.01 -13.15 0.46
N ASN A 308 24.33 -11.96 -0.07
CA ASN A 308 25.49 -11.78 -0.93
C ASN A 308 26.76 -12.19 -0.14
N PRO A 309 27.67 -12.99 -0.73
CA PRO A 309 28.85 -13.50 -0.03
C PRO A 309 29.62 -12.39 0.70
N GLY A 310 29.84 -12.56 2.02
CA GLY A 310 30.58 -11.63 2.85
C GLY A 310 29.81 -10.39 3.33
N THR A 311 28.48 -10.34 3.16
CA THR A 311 27.64 -9.19 3.56
C THR A 311 26.40 -9.62 4.34
N THR A 312 25.65 -8.65 4.88
CA THR A 312 24.30 -8.82 5.47
C THR A 312 23.18 -8.39 4.51
N GLN A 313 23.49 -8.28 3.21
CA GLN A 313 22.56 -7.86 2.18
C GLN A 313 22.02 -9.07 1.43
N TYR A 314 20.70 -9.19 1.30
CA TYR A 314 20.08 -10.23 0.48
C TYR A 314 20.43 -10.09 -1.00
N ASN A 315 20.54 -11.22 -1.69
CA ASN A 315 20.76 -11.22 -3.13
C ASN A 315 19.48 -10.76 -3.87
N THR A 316 19.47 -9.52 -4.36
CA THR A 316 18.34 -8.90 -5.08
C THR A 316 17.82 -9.73 -6.25
N ALA A 317 18.72 -10.37 -7.00
CA ALA A 317 18.35 -11.24 -8.12
C ALA A 317 17.61 -12.50 -7.61
N ALA A 318 17.97 -13.03 -6.44
CA ALA A 318 17.27 -14.15 -5.81
C ALA A 318 15.93 -13.73 -5.21
N VAL A 319 15.87 -12.58 -4.52
CA VAL A 319 14.64 -12.02 -3.93
C VAL A 319 13.55 -11.86 -5.01
N SER A 320 13.88 -11.24 -6.14
CA SER A 320 12.92 -11.04 -7.24
C SER A 320 12.42 -12.36 -7.87
N ARG A 321 13.27 -13.39 -7.96
CA ARG A 321 12.84 -14.71 -8.46
C ARG A 321 11.91 -15.46 -7.50
N SER A 322 12.05 -15.18 -6.21
CA SER A 322 11.38 -15.90 -5.13
C SER A 322 9.93 -15.43 -4.86
N LYS A 323 9.45 -14.45 -5.63
CA LYS A 323 8.06 -13.98 -5.67
C LYS A 323 7.54 -13.43 -4.33
N GLY A 324 8.36 -12.63 -3.65
CA GLY A 324 7.92 -11.90 -2.46
C GLY A 324 6.82 -10.88 -2.77
N ALA A 325 6.08 -10.45 -1.73
CA ALA A 325 4.96 -9.50 -1.84
C ALA A 325 5.34 -8.23 -2.62
N ALA A 326 6.57 -7.74 -2.40
CA ALA A 326 7.16 -6.58 -3.07
C ALA A 326 7.25 -6.71 -4.61
N TYR A 327 7.11 -7.93 -5.14
CA TYR A 327 7.28 -8.27 -6.55
C TYR A 327 6.00 -8.81 -7.21
N THR A 328 4.87 -8.66 -6.52
CA THR A 328 3.52 -8.97 -7.03
C THR A 328 3.11 -8.02 -8.16
N ASN A 329 2.13 -8.41 -8.99
CA ASN A 329 1.63 -7.51 -10.03
C ASN A 329 0.96 -6.26 -9.44
N TYR A 330 0.33 -6.40 -8.26
CA TYR A 330 -0.16 -5.30 -7.44
C TYR A 330 0.91 -4.23 -7.20
N VAL A 331 2.02 -4.60 -6.55
CA VAL A 331 3.10 -3.65 -6.21
C VAL A 331 3.76 -3.11 -7.48
N LYS A 332 4.07 -3.97 -8.45
CA LYS A 332 4.70 -3.54 -9.71
C LYS A 332 3.84 -2.55 -10.50
N THR A 333 2.53 -2.71 -10.47
CA THR A 333 1.59 -1.81 -11.15
C THR A 333 1.57 -0.45 -10.46
N LEU A 334 1.44 -0.42 -9.14
CA LEU A 334 1.49 0.81 -8.36
C LEU A 334 2.81 1.57 -8.57
N LYS A 335 3.96 0.88 -8.48
CA LYS A 335 5.27 1.51 -8.73
C LYS A 335 5.39 2.01 -10.19
N ALA A 336 4.82 1.29 -11.17
CA ALA A 336 4.84 1.68 -12.58
C ALA A 336 3.92 2.86 -12.94
N VAL A 337 2.85 3.11 -12.19
CA VAL A 337 2.04 4.33 -12.36
C VAL A 337 2.61 5.52 -11.59
N GLY A 338 3.73 5.33 -10.88
CA GLY A 338 4.40 6.38 -10.12
C GLY A 338 3.75 6.65 -8.78
N ASN A 339 3.11 5.64 -8.18
CA ASN A 339 2.65 5.69 -6.81
C ASN A 339 3.85 5.88 -5.86
N GLU A 340 3.70 6.82 -4.93
CA GLU A 340 4.73 7.20 -3.96
C GLU A 340 4.41 6.74 -2.53
N VAL A 341 3.24 6.11 -2.35
CA VAL A 341 2.74 5.69 -1.04
C VAL A 341 3.10 4.23 -0.75
N TYR A 342 3.00 3.78 0.51
CA TYR A 342 3.37 2.41 0.89
C TYR A 342 2.46 1.40 0.22
N THR A 343 3.03 0.33 -0.34
CA THR A 343 2.23 -0.67 -1.07
C THR A 343 2.28 -2.07 -0.44
N TRP A 344 3.09 -2.26 0.61
CA TRP A 344 3.22 -3.53 1.35
C TRP A 344 3.88 -3.30 2.73
N MET A 345 3.62 -4.19 3.68
CA MET A 345 3.78 -3.98 5.14
C MET A 345 5.20 -3.65 5.63
N PHE A 346 6.25 -3.82 4.82
CA PHE A 346 7.64 -3.48 5.19
C PHE A 346 8.39 -2.67 4.13
N ASP A 347 7.64 -2.03 3.22
CA ASP A 347 8.05 -0.76 2.60
C ASP A 347 8.10 0.36 3.66
N ASP A 348 7.54 0.09 4.86
CA ASP A 348 7.29 0.96 6.00
C ASP A 348 8.52 1.36 6.84
N GLY A 349 9.74 1.00 6.40
CA GLY A 349 10.92 0.96 7.26
C GLY A 349 10.93 2.09 8.29
N PRO A 350 11.11 1.81 9.60
CA PRO A 350 10.84 2.76 10.67
C PRO A 350 11.53 4.10 10.39
N GLY A 351 10.74 5.12 10.03
CA GLY A 351 11.19 6.49 9.84
C GLY A 351 11.39 7.03 8.42
N THR A 352 10.73 6.51 7.37
CA THR A 352 10.88 7.14 6.03
C THR A 352 10.01 8.39 5.83
N LEU A 353 8.83 8.46 6.46
CA LEU A 353 7.96 9.63 6.43
C LEU A 353 7.77 10.17 7.85
N SER A 354 8.47 11.25 8.16
CA SER A 354 8.36 11.92 9.45
C SER A 354 8.55 13.42 9.30
N CYS A 355 8.07 14.15 10.30
CA CYS A 355 8.50 15.51 10.61
C CYS A 355 9.16 15.47 11.99
N ASN A 356 10.45 15.81 12.07
CA ASN A 356 11.19 15.68 13.35
C ASN A 356 10.69 16.67 14.42
N LYS A 357 9.93 17.69 14.02
CA LYS A 357 9.22 18.61 14.91
C LYS A 357 7.73 18.52 14.65
N THR A 358 6.95 18.47 15.72
CA THR A 358 5.49 18.41 15.62
C THR A 358 4.89 19.76 15.28
N GLY A 359 3.73 19.74 14.62
CA GLY A 359 2.96 20.93 14.28
C GLY A 359 2.98 21.30 12.80
N ALA A 360 3.48 20.40 11.94
CA ALA A 360 3.47 20.60 10.49
C ALA A 360 2.03 20.69 9.95
N SER A 361 1.82 21.59 8.98
CA SER A 361 0.51 21.77 8.34
C SER A 361 0.34 20.78 7.19
N MET A 362 -0.46 19.74 7.43
CA MET A 362 -0.68 18.64 6.48
C MET A 362 -2.01 18.81 5.74
N THR A 363 -1.98 18.68 4.42
CA THR A 363 -3.19 18.63 3.58
C THR A 363 -3.29 17.29 2.89
N LEU A 364 -4.27 16.48 3.33
CA LEU A 364 -4.74 15.31 2.60
C LEU A 364 -5.78 15.73 1.56
N THR A 365 -5.58 15.34 0.31
CA THR A 365 -6.49 15.59 -0.81
C THR A 365 -7.02 14.27 -1.35
N LEU A 366 -8.34 14.10 -1.34
CA LEU A 366 -9.04 12.98 -1.95
C LEU A 366 -9.28 13.28 -3.43
N CYS A 367 -9.07 12.30 -4.31
CA CYS A 367 -9.11 12.46 -5.76
C CYS A 367 -8.20 13.60 -6.27
N PRO A 368 -6.88 13.54 -6.03
CA PRO A 368 -5.95 14.56 -6.51
C PRO A 368 -6.02 14.70 -8.04
N GLY A 369 -5.83 15.92 -8.55
CA GLY A 369 -5.95 16.25 -9.99
C GLY A 369 -7.22 17.04 -10.30
N GLN A 370 -7.86 16.76 -11.44
CA GLN A 370 -9.10 17.43 -11.87
C GLN A 370 -10.22 17.15 -10.87
N ALA A 371 -11.00 18.18 -10.49
CA ALA A 371 -12.15 18.01 -9.59
C ALA A 371 -13.31 17.26 -10.27
N GLY A 372 -14.14 16.58 -9.47
CA GLY A 372 -15.31 15.84 -9.94
C GLY A 372 -15.02 14.39 -10.33
N GLN A 373 -13.92 13.80 -9.86
CA GLN A 373 -13.59 12.40 -10.16
C GLN A 373 -14.56 11.44 -9.45
N GLN A 374 -14.83 10.31 -10.10
CA GLN A 374 -15.63 9.21 -9.57
C GLN A 374 -14.81 7.91 -9.67
N PRO A 375 -13.87 7.66 -8.74
CA PRO A 375 -12.91 6.55 -8.84
C PRO A 375 -13.57 5.16 -8.95
N TYR A 376 -14.80 5.03 -8.45
CA TYR A 376 -15.60 3.81 -8.51
C TYR A 376 -16.31 3.59 -9.87
N ASN A 377 -16.44 4.64 -10.69
CA ASN A 377 -17.11 4.60 -11.99
C ASN A 377 -16.09 4.40 -13.12
N ILE A 378 -15.44 3.23 -13.07
CA ILE A 378 -14.30 2.90 -13.93
C ILE A 378 -14.60 2.92 -15.44
N ALA A 379 -15.87 2.82 -15.83
CA ALA A 379 -16.28 2.88 -17.24
C ALA A 379 -16.36 4.31 -17.80
N ALA A 380 -16.56 5.31 -16.93
CA ALA A 380 -16.69 6.71 -17.33
C ALA A 380 -15.40 7.52 -17.13
N GLN A 381 -14.48 7.01 -16.29
CA GLN A 381 -13.21 7.67 -16.03
C GLN A 381 -12.24 7.43 -17.19
N THR A 382 -11.66 8.52 -17.70
CA THR A 382 -10.66 8.49 -18.77
C THR A 382 -9.40 9.24 -18.32
N TRP A 383 -8.30 8.97 -19.01
CA TRP A 383 -6.97 9.41 -18.63
C TRP A 383 -6.26 10.11 -19.78
N SER A 384 -5.53 11.17 -19.45
CA SER A 384 -4.67 11.91 -20.36
C SER A 384 -3.25 11.96 -19.82
N TYR A 385 -2.27 11.87 -20.73
CA TYR A 385 -0.87 11.97 -20.35
C TYR A 385 -0.45 13.43 -20.21
N ASN A 386 0.12 13.76 -19.05
CA ASN A 386 0.72 15.04 -18.74
C ASN A 386 2.24 14.95 -18.88
N ALA A 387 2.76 15.49 -19.99
CA ALA A 387 4.20 15.47 -20.27
C ALA A 387 5.04 16.32 -19.30
N THR A 388 4.41 17.29 -18.62
CA THR A 388 5.10 18.16 -17.64
C THR A 388 5.41 17.40 -16.36
N THR A 389 4.49 16.57 -15.89
CA THR A 389 4.64 15.76 -14.68
C THR A 389 5.13 14.34 -14.98
N ASN A 390 5.14 13.94 -16.27
CA ASN A 390 5.35 12.56 -16.70
C ASN A 390 4.44 11.58 -15.93
N ARG A 391 3.17 11.95 -15.84
CA ARG A 391 2.10 11.18 -15.19
C ARG A 391 0.85 11.18 -16.07
N CYS A 392 -0.05 10.26 -15.79
CA CYS A 392 -1.39 10.27 -16.35
C CYS A 392 -2.36 10.75 -15.29
N ASP A 393 -3.08 11.80 -15.64
CA ASP A 393 -4.07 12.45 -14.79
C ASP A 393 -5.46 12.09 -15.31
N VAL A 394 -6.45 12.10 -14.41
CA VAL A 394 -7.85 11.94 -14.79
C VAL A 394 -8.28 13.11 -15.66
N ASP A 395 -8.86 12.81 -16.81
CA ASP A 395 -9.34 13.80 -17.78
C ASP A 395 -10.54 13.21 -18.52
N THR A 396 -11.69 13.87 -18.44
CA THR A 396 -12.94 13.42 -19.08
C THR A 396 -12.89 13.44 -20.61
N ALA A 397 -11.93 14.15 -21.20
CA ALA A 397 -11.64 14.13 -22.63
C ALA A 397 -10.46 13.20 -22.98
N GLY A 398 -9.96 12.43 -22.02
CA GLY A 398 -8.78 11.59 -22.18
C GLY A 398 -8.98 10.43 -23.15
N GLY A 399 -7.90 10.11 -23.87
CA GLY A 399 -7.91 9.05 -24.88
C GLY A 399 -7.73 7.63 -24.34
N TYR A 400 -7.42 7.48 -23.05
CA TYR A 400 -7.10 6.18 -22.43
C TYR A 400 -8.15 5.78 -21.41
N ALA A 401 -8.62 4.53 -21.50
CA ALA A 401 -9.60 3.97 -20.57
C ALA A 401 -9.03 3.63 -19.18
N THR A 402 -7.71 3.47 -19.07
CA THR A 402 -7.05 3.17 -17.79
C THR A 402 -5.75 3.96 -17.65
N GLN A 403 -5.38 4.25 -16.41
CA GLN A 403 -4.13 4.94 -16.09
C GLN A 403 -2.92 4.13 -16.56
N THR A 404 -2.94 2.81 -16.34
CA THR A 404 -1.85 1.92 -16.76
C THR A 404 -1.65 1.91 -18.27
N ALA A 405 -2.73 1.95 -19.06
CA ALA A 405 -2.62 2.05 -20.52
C ALA A 405 -2.02 3.39 -20.95
N CYS A 406 -2.46 4.49 -20.32
CA CYS A 406 -1.91 5.83 -20.57
C CYS A 406 -0.41 5.89 -20.24
N MET A 407 -0.03 5.39 -19.05
CA MET A 407 1.34 5.37 -18.56
C MET A 407 2.24 4.46 -19.39
N ALA A 408 1.75 3.28 -19.79
CA ALA A 408 2.50 2.36 -20.65
C ALA A 408 2.80 2.95 -22.03
N ALA A 409 1.87 3.75 -22.58
CA ALA A 409 2.01 4.36 -23.90
C ALA A 409 2.97 5.57 -23.91
N ASN A 410 2.98 6.37 -22.84
CA ASN A 410 3.63 7.69 -22.87
C ASN A 410 4.70 7.90 -21.79
N GLY A 411 4.65 7.15 -20.70
CA GLY A 411 5.52 7.36 -19.55
C GLY A 411 6.99 7.15 -19.87
N LYS A 412 7.83 7.99 -19.26
CA LYS A 412 9.30 7.89 -19.30
C LYS A 412 9.80 7.22 -18.03
N TYR A 413 10.41 6.05 -18.17
CA TYR A 413 10.78 5.16 -17.06
C TYR A 413 12.28 5.04 -16.87
N ALA A 414 12.66 4.76 -15.63
CA ALA A 414 13.99 4.26 -15.30
C ALA A 414 13.89 3.12 -14.28
N CYS A 415 14.97 2.35 -14.18
CA CYS A 415 15.12 1.42 -13.08
C CYS A 415 15.53 2.18 -11.82
N GLN A 416 14.74 2.08 -10.76
CA GLN A 416 15.03 2.66 -9.47
C GLN A 416 15.16 1.57 -8.42
N THR A 417 16.12 1.76 -7.52
CA THR A 417 16.38 0.86 -6.40
C THR A 417 15.79 1.43 -5.12
N GLU A 418 15.03 0.63 -4.39
CA GLU A 418 14.54 0.88 -3.03
C GLU A 418 15.25 -0.09 -2.09
N THR A 419 15.89 0.42 -1.04
CA THR A 419 16.53 -0.43 -0.03
C THR A 419 15.61 -0.57 1.17
N VAL A 420 15.24 -1.81 1.48
CA VAL A 420 14.60 -2.14 2.77
C VAL A 420 15.67 -2.58 3.75
N ALA A 421 15.55 -2.15 5.00
CA ALA A 421 16.54 -2.40 6.02
C ALA A 421 15.89 -2.73 7.36
N LYS A 422 16.53 -3.62 8.12
CA LYS A 422 16.17 -3.89 9.52
C LYS A 422 17.40 -3.88 10.41
N ALA A 423 17.33 -3.08 11.47
CA ALA A 423 18.39 -2.98 12.47
C ALA A 423 18.40 -4.24 13.35
N GLN A 424 19.60 -4.68 13.69
CA GLN A 424 19.83 -5.70 14.71
C GLN A 424 19.89 -5.01 16.08
N THR A 425 18.98 -5.40 16.98
CA THR A 425 18.84 -4.77 18.31
C THR A 425 20.15 -4.82 19.10
N GLY A 426 20.49 -3.69 19.74
CA GLY A 426 21.72 -3.54 20.53
C GLY A 426 23.00 -3.44 19.71
N THR A 427 22.91 -3.27 18.38
CA THR A 427 24.07 -3.17 17.49
C THR A 427 23.88 -2.07 16.44
N ALA A 428 24.96 -1.70 15.75
CA ALA A 428 24.90 -0.84 14.56
C ALA A 428 24.73 -1.63 13.25
N THR A 429 24.46 -2.93 13.32
CA THR A 429 24.36 -3.81 12.16
C THR A 429 22.96 -3.77 11.57
N TYR A 430 22.87 -3.71 10.24
CA TYR A 430 21.62 -3.77 9.49
C TYR A 430 21.63 -4.96 8.53
N VAL A 431 20.50 -5.66 8.48
CA VAL A 431 20.17 -6.56 7.38
C VAL A 431 19.47 -5.73 6.32
N THR A 432 19.81 -5.91 5.05
CA THR A 432 19.21 -5.11 3.96
C THR A 432 18.81 -5.97 2.76
N ALA A 433 17.86 -5.47 1.96
CA ALA A 433 17.60 -5.97 0.62
C ALA A 433 17.34 -4.80 -0.32
N ASP A 434 17.91 -4.86 -1.52
CA ASP A 434 17.61 -3.90 -2.58
C ASP A 434 16.53 -4.46 -3.49
N LEU A 435 15.51 -3.64 -3.74
CA LEU A 435 14.36 -3.92 -4.59
C LEU A 435 14.42 -3.02 -5.81
N ASN A 436 14.22 -3.57 -7.00
CA ASN A 436 14.30 -2.81 -8.23
C ASN A 436 12.93 -2.70 -8.89
N TYR A 437 12.58 -1.48 -9.30
CA TYR A 437 11.29 -1.17 -9.92
C TYR A 437 11.46 -0.28 -11.14
N CYS A 438 10.65 -0.56 -12.16
CA CYS A 438 10.38 0.39 -13.23
C CYS A 438 9.47 1.47 -12.70
N LYS A 439 10.04 2.65 -12.47
CA LYS A 439 9.31 3.81 -11.99
C LYS A 439 9.37 4.93 -13.03
N PRO A 440 8.27 5.65 -13.23
CA PRO A 440 8.28 6.83 -14.08
C PRO A 440 9.13 7.93 -13.42
N LEU A 441 10.04 8.54 -14.18
CA LEU A 441 10.86 9.64 -13.70
C LEU A 441 9.99 10.87 -13.43
N ASP A 442 10.17 11.51 -12.29
CA ASP A 442 9.54 12.81 -12.02
C ASP A 442 10.38 13.92 -12.67
N PRO A 443 9.85 14.67 -13.66
CA PRO A 443 10.60 15.73 -14.34
C PRO A 443 11.02 16.87 -13.42
N ALA A 444 10.37 17.05 -12.26
CA ALA A 444 10.74 18.08 -11.29
C ALA A 444 12.04 17.75 -10.54
N THR A 445 12.35 16.46 -10.40
CA THR A 445 13.51 15.97 -9.63
C THR A 445 14.56 15.26 -10.48
N ALA A 446 14.19 14.77 -11.67
CA ALA A 446 15.10 14.09 -12.58
C ALA A 446 16.00 15.10 -13.33
N THR A 447 17.29 14.78 -13.39
CA THR A 447 18.25 15.54 -14.21
C THR A 447 17.98 15.36 -15.71
N ALA A 448 18.41 16.33 -16.52
CA ALA A 448 18.27 16.24 -17.97
C ALA A 448 18.90 14.96 -18.58
N PRO A 449 20.09 14.49 -18.15
CA PRO A 449 20.62 13.21 -18.59
C PRO A 449 19.75 12.00 -18.20
N GLN A 450 19.16 11.98 -17.00
CA GLN A 450 18.24 10.91 -16.59
C GLN A 450 16.99 10.88 -17.47
N MET A 451 16.40 12.05 -17.75
CA MET A 451 15.24 12.16 -18.64
C MET A 451 15.55 11.77 -20.09
N ALA A 452 16.77 12.06 -20.57
CA ALA A 452 17.22 11.67 -21.91
C ALA A 452 17.50 10.16 -22.02
N ALA A 453 17.93 9.51 -20.93
CA ALA A 453 18.16 8.07 -20.86
C ALA A 453 16.90 7.26 -20.53
N ALA A 454 15.76 7.93 -20.33
CA ALA A 454 14.52 7.27 -19.96
C ALA A 454 14.02 6.35 -21.08
N VAL A 455 13.42 5.22 -20.67
CA VAL A 455 12.94 4.18 -21.57
C VAL A 455 11.43 4.02 -21.46
N THR A 456 10.82 3.25 -22.37
CA THR A 456 9.41 2.86 -22.25
C THR A 456 9.22 1.87 -21.09
N LEU A 457 7.98 1.72 -20.60
CA LEU A 457 7.66 0.74 -19.57
C LEU A 457 8.03 -0.69 -20.01
N ALA A 458 7.74 -1.04 -21.26
CA ALA A 458 8.06 -2.35 -21.83
C ALA A 458 9.57 -2.62 -21.85
N ALA A 459 10.36 -1.64 -22.31
CA ALA A 459 11.82 -1.74 -22.32
C ALA A 459 12.36 -1.88 -20.89
N CYS A 460 11.86 -1.08 -19.94
CA CYS A 460 12.27 -1.20 -18.54
C CYS A 460 11.93 -2.59 -17.96
N ARG A 461 10.72 -3.10 -18.19
CA ARG A 461 10.27 -4.42 -17.71
C ARG A 461 11.07 -5.58 -18.30
N SER A 462 11.51 -5.45 -19.56
CA SER A 462 12.32 -6.46 -20.24
C SER A 462 13.79 -6.50 -19.77
N SER A 463 14.25 -5.42 -19.12
CA SER A 463 15.58 -5.33 -18.52
C SER A 463 15.67 -6.16 -17.22
N THR A 464 16.82 -6.16 -16.56
CA THR A 464 17.00 -6.77 -15.23
C THR A 464 16.20 -6.08 -14.12
N CYS A 465 15.57 -4.94 -14.40
CA CYS A 465 14.93 -4.11 -13.40
C CYS A 465 13.73 -4.75 -12.68
N GLN A 466 12.87 -5.50 -13.39
CA GLN A 466 11.64 -6.07 -12.82
C GLN A 466 11.50 -7.59 -13.01
N ARG A 467 12.61 -8.30 -13.24
CA ARG A 467 12.57 -9.75 -13.49
C ARG A 467 12.14 -10.52 -12.24
N THR A 468 10.86 -10.87 -12.19
CA THR A 468 10.37 -12.00 -11.39
C THR A 468 10.22 -13.19 -12.32
N GLY A 469 10.61 -14.38 -11.86
CA GLY A 469 10.19 -15.63 -12.51
C GLY A 469 10.83 -16.02 -13.86
N THR A 470 11.95 -15.44 -14.34
CA THR A 470 12.67 -16.05 -15.49
C THR A 470 13.72 -17.05 -15.00
N LEU A 471 13.34 -18.32 -14.89
CA LEU A 471 14.26 -19.44 -15.05
C LEU A 471 13.96 -20.10 -16.41
N ALA A 472 14.64 -19.60 -17.43
CA ALA A 472 14.99 -20.35 -18.63
C ALA A 472 16.30 -19.77 -19.19
N TYR A 473 17.43 -20.09 -18.57
CA TYR A 473 18.54 -20.60 -19.37
C TYR A 473 18.10 -22.06 -19.62
N GLU A 474 17.76 -22.52 -20.81
CA GLU A 474 18.38 -22.33 -22.11
C GLU A 474 17.30 -22.34 -23.19
N VAL A 475 17.28 -21.35 -24.09
CA VAL A 475 16.99 -21.64 -25.51
C VAL A 475 17.82 -20.67 -26.35
N THR A 476 18.65 -21.26 -27.18
CA THR A 476 19.44 -20.63 -28.25
C THR A 476 18.61 -19.62 -29.03
N ALA A 477 19.18 -18.45 -29.29
CA ALA A 477 18.61 -17.47 -30.20
C ALA A 477 18.30 -18.12 -31.56
N PRO A 478 17.10 -17.94 -32.12
CA PRO A 478 16.95 -18.00 -33.56
C PRO A 478 17.37 -16.66 -34.13
N GLN A 479 18.46 -16.70 -34.89
CA GLN A 479 18.78 -15.70 -35.89
C GLN A 479 17.68 -15.63 -36.96
N ASP A 480 17.53 -14.44 -37.53
CA ASP A 480 16.96 -14.12 -38.86
C ASP A 480 15.48 -14.46 -39.13
N LEU A 481 14.66 -13.43 -39.40
CA LEU A 481 14.24 -13.03 -40.76
C LEU A 481 13.03 -12.06 -40.76
N LEU A 482 13.26 -10.85 -41.27
CA LEU A 482 12.49 -10.09 -42.29
C LEU A 482 10.97 -9.83 -42.15
N LEU A 483 10.65 -8.54 -41.93
CA LEU A 483 9.77 -7.61 -42.68
C LEU A 483 8.55 -8.11 -43.52
N LEU A 484 7.44 -7.40 -43.28
CA LEU A 484 6.36 -6.89 -44.18
C LEU A 484 5.21 -7.82 -44.67
N GLY A 485 3.98 -7.36 -44.40
CA GLY A 485 2.98 -7.09 -45.44
C GLY A 485 1.98 -8.18 -45.83
N ASN A 486 0.90 -8.33 -45.05
CA ASN A 486 -0.53 -8.29 -45.42
C ASN A 486 -1.38 -8.87 -44.29
#